data_AF-A0A3Q9WPF9-F1
#
_entry.id   AF-A0A3Q9WPF9-F1
#
_cell.length_a   1.000
_cell.length_b   1.000
_cell.length_c   1.000
_cell.angle_alpha   90.00
_cell.angle_beta   90.00
_cell.angle_gamma   90.00
#
_symmetry.space_group_name_H-M   'P 1'
#
loop_
_entity.id
_entity.type
_entity.pdbx_description
1 polymer ?
#
loop_
_entity_poly.entity_id
_entity_poly.type
_entity_poly.pdbx_seq_one_letter_code
_entity_poly.pdbx_strand_id
1 'polypeptide(L)' 'MADVKGLVRGLAPHEIEEIHSIGPAGPLTPKLLHAIDRAAGGPGEGRGYYVYDTPADRDRPRVFVLREDVCAELFGVHH' A
#
# COMPACT_ATOMS: atom_id res chain seq x y z
N MET A 1 9.02 10.33 9.52
CA MET A 1 9.22 9.46 8.34
C MET A 1 8.54 8.14 8.64
N ALA A 2 7.59 7.70 7.81
CA ALA A 2 7.01 6.37 7.97
C ALA A 2 8.11 5.34 7.67
N ASP A 3 8.21 4.28 8.47
CA ASP A 3 9.25 3.27 8.31
C ASP A 3 8.86 2.30 7.19
N VAL A 4 8.96 2.77 5.94
CA VAL A 4 8.58 2.01 4.76
C VAL A 4 9.39 0.72 4.65
N LYS A 5 10.68 0.76 5.00
CA LYS A 5 11.53 -0.44 5.01
C LYS A 5 11.06 -1.48 6.04
N GLY A 6 10.67 -1.06 7.24
CA GLY A 6 10.08 -1.95 8.24
C GLY A 6 8.77 -2.54 7.76
N LEU A 7 7.91 -1.74 7.11
CA LEU A 7 6.68 -2.22 6.49
C LEU A 7 6.97 -3.30 5.44
N VAL A 8 7.84 -3.03 4.46
CA VAL A 8 8.17 -3.99 3.39
C VAL A 8 8.75 -5.29 3.98
N ARG A 9 9.53 -5.19 5.06
CA ARG A 9 10.05 -6.37 5.77
C ARG A 9 8.98 -7.12 6.57
N GLY A 10 7.91 -6.45 6.99
CA GLY A 10 6.79 -7.03 7.70
C GLY A 10 5.72 -7.64 6.79
N LEU A 11 5.71 -7.27 5.51
CA LEU A 11 4.83 -7.85 4.49
C LEU A 11 5.31 -9.25 4.10
N ALA A 12 4.37 -10.15 3.90
CA ALA A 12 4.66 -11.47 3.40
C ALA A 12 4.99 -11.43 1.90
N PRO A 13 5.82 -12.36 1.39
CA PRO A 13 6.21 -12.38 -0.02
C PRO A 13 5.00 -12.46 -0.96
N HIS A 14 3.98 -13.25 -0.62
CA HIS A 14 2.76 -13.35 -1.42
C HIS A 14 1.92 -12.04 -1.45
N GLU A 15 1.99 -11.23 -0.39
CA GLU A 15 1.31 -9.92 -0.34
C GLU A 15 2.04 -8.92 -1.25
N ILE A 16 3.38 -8.97 -1.27
CA ILE A 16 4.22 -8.17 -2.17
C ILE A 16 3.96 -8.58 -3.63
N GLU A 17 3.86 -9.87 -3.93
CA GLU A 17 3.52 -10.36 -5.28
C GLU A 17 2.12 -9.92 -5.72
N GLU A 18 1.11 -9.98 -4.83
CA GLU A 18 -0.23 -9.43 -5.12
C GLU A 18 -0.16 -7.93 -5.42
N ILE A 19 0.58 -7.16 -4.62
CA ILE A 19 0.80 -5.72 -4.84
C ILE A 19 1.48 -5.46 -6.19
N HIS A 20 2.53 -6.23 -6.51
CA HIS A 20 3.21 -6.14 -7.81
C HIS A 20 2.29 -6.49 -8.97
N SER A 21 1.41 -7.48 -8.79
CA SER A 21 0.46 -7.91 -9.81
C SER A 21 -0.65 -6.88 -10.08
N ILE A 22 -1.12 -6.15 -9.07
CA ILE A 22 -2.09 -5.04 -9.27
C ILE A 22 -1.41 -3.77 -9.76
N GLY A 23 -0.11 -3.63 -9.50
CA GLY A 23 0.71 -2.50 -9.89
C GLY A 23 0.71 -1.32 -8.90
N PRO A 24 1.54 -0.32 -9.16
CA PRO A 24 1.81 0.80 -8.25
C PRO A 24 0.58 1.65 -7.90
N ALA A 25 -0.32 1.83 -8.87
CA ALA A 25 -1.61 2.52 -8.73
C ALA A 25 -2.78 1.53 -8.69
N GLY A 26 -2.51 0.27 -8.36
CA GLY A 26 -3.51 -0.79 -8.28
C GLY A 26 -4.40 -0.63 -7.05
N PRO A 27 -5.70 -0.97 -7.15
CA PRO A 27 -6.62 -0.89 -6.02
C PRO A 27 -6.23 -1.91 -4.94
N LEU A 28 -5.98 -1.41 -3.72
CA LEU A 28 -5.70 -2.24 -2.56
C LEU A 28 -6.97 -2.95 -2.10
N THR A 29 -6.90 -4.27 -2.08
CA THR A 29 -7.96 -5.10 -1.52
C THR A 29 -7.96 -4.98 0.02
N PRO A 30 -9.08 -5.27 0.70
CA PRO A 30 -9.15 -5.27 2.16
C PRO A 30 -8.09 -6.17 2.83
N LYS A 31 -7.72 -7.26 2.13
CA LYS A 31 -6.68 -8.20 2.57
C LYS A 31 -5.30 -7.53 2.59
N LEU A 32 -4.96 -6.76 1.55
CA LEU A 32 -3.71 -6.00 1.49
C LEU A 32 -3.68 -4.86 2.51
N LEU A 33 -4.80 -4.19 2.75
CA LEU A 33 -4.90 -3.18 3.82
C LEU A 33 -4.58 -3.80 5.19
N HIS A 34 -5.14 -4.97 5.49
CA HIS A 34 -4.83 -5.70 6.71
C HIS A 34 -3.38 -6.19 6.78
N ALA A 35 -2.78 -6.57 5.66
CA ALA A 35 -1.36 -6.92 5.57
C ALA A 35 -0.48 -5.73 5.94
N ILE A 36 -0.76 -4.57 5.36
CA ILE A 36 -0.06 -3.31 5.60
C ILE A 36 -0.22 -2.89 7.06
N ASP A 37 -1.44 -2.92 7.61
CA ASP A 37 -1.69 -2.63 9.02
C ASP A 37 -0.86 -3.54 9.93
N ARG A 38 -0.88 -4.85 9.68
CA ARG A 38 -0.10 -5.83 10.45
C ARG A 38 1.40 -5.56 10.36
N ALA A 39 1.90 -5.29 9.16
CA ALA A 39 3.31 -5.00 8.91
C ALA A 39 3.76 -3.68 9.54
N ALA A 40 2.86 -2.70 9.65
CA ALA A 40 3.13 -1.39 10.25
C ALA A 40 3.21 -1.43 11.78
N GLY A 41 2.71 -2.49 12.42
CA GLY A 41 2.73 -2.65 13.88
C GLY A 41 1.38 -2.99 14.51
N GLY A 42 0.30 -3.06 13.73
CA GLY A 42 -1.01 -3.45 14.25
C GLY A 42 -2.19 -2.91 13.45
N PRO A 43 -3.41 -3.36 13.77
CA PRO A 43 -4.63 -2.93 13.08
C PRO A 43 -4.82 -1.40 13.15
N GLY A 44 -4.74 -0.73 12.00
CA GLY A 44 -4.89 0.73 11.87
C GLY A 44 -3.59 1.52 11.76
N GLU A 45 -2.43 0.92 12.07
CA GLU A 45 -1.10 1.55 11.94
C GLU A 45 -0.71 1.74 10.46
N GLY A 46 -1.36 1.01 9.55
CA GLY A 46 -1.14 1.04 8.10
C GLY A 46 -1.68 2.29 7.41
N ARG A 47 -2.54 3.07 8.08
CA ARG A 47 -3.22 4.25 7.50
C ARG A 47 -2.29 5.32 6.94
N GLY A 48 -1.03 5.36 7.36
CA GLY A 48 -0.02 6.27 6.82
C GLY A 48 0.63 5.81 5.50
N TYR A 49 0.37 4.58 5.08
CA TYR A 49 1.05 3.91 3.95
C TYR A 49 0.19 3.78 2.69
N TYR A 50 -1.11 4.04 2.79
CA TYR A 50 -2.04 4.07 1.66
C TYR A 50 -2.81 5.39 1.63
N VAL A 51 -3.14 5.83 0.43
CA VAL A 51 -3.89 7.06 0.15
C VAL A 51 -5.06 6.77 -0.78
N TYR A 52 -5.95 7.72 -0.95
CA TYR A 52 -6.95 7.64 -2.01
C TYR A 52 -6.31 8.05 -3.34
N ASP A 53 -6.52 7.25 -4.39
CA ASP A 53 -5.93 7.44 -5.72
C ASP A 53 -6.30 8.78 -6.36
N THR A 54 -7.48 9.33 -6.03
CA THR A 54 -7.95 10.59 -6.60
C THR A 54 -8.98 11.28 -5.72
N PRO A 55 -9.09 12.63 -5.79
CA PRO A 55 -10.18 13.37 -5.15
C PRO A 55 -11.51 12.83 -5.68
N ALA A 56 -12.42 12.51 -4.77
CA ALA A 56 -13.69 11.83 -5.01
C ALA A 56 -14.42 12.30 -6.29
N ASP A 57 -14.14 11.65 -7.41
CA ASP A 57 -14.94 11.83 -8.62
C ASP A 57 -16.21 10.99 -8.44
N ARG A 58 -17.37 11.61 -8.68
CA ARG A 58 -18.70 11.06 -8.33
C ARG A 58 -19.01 9.72 -9.00
N ASP A 59 -18.25 9.33 -10.02
CA ASP A 59 -18.55 8.19 -10.89
C ASP A 59 -17.69 6.94 -10.60
N ARG A 60 -16.57 7.07 -9.86
CA ARG A 60 -15.69 5.92 -9.56
C ARG A 60 -15.69 5.54 -8.08
N PRO A 61 -15.69 4.23 -7.76
CA PRO A 61 -15.49 3.77 -6.38
C PRO A 61 -14.14 4.29 -5.88
N ARG A 62 -14.14 4.89 -4.68
CA ARG A 62 -12.90 5.32 -4.02
C ARG A 62 -12.05 4.09 -3.76
N VAL A 63 -10.97 3.94 -4.49
CA VAL A 63 -9.99 2.89 -4.26
C VAL A 63 -8.85 3.42 -3.41
N PHE A 64 -8.40 2.59 -2.47
CA PHE A 64 -7.16 2.84 -1.74
C PHE A 64 -6.00 2.39 -2.63
N VAL A 65 -4.97 3.20 -2.72
CA VAL A 65 -3.72 2.87 -3.41
C VAL A 65 -2.56 3.09 -2.47
N LEU A 66 -1.43 2.47 -2.75
CA LEU A 66 -0.22 2.70 -1.97
C LEU A 66 0.23 4.14 -2.13
N ARG A 67 0.76 4.70 -1.05
CA ARG A 67 1.41 6.01 -1.11
C ARG A 67 2.66 5.90 -1.98
N GLU A 68 2.97 6.95 -2.72
CA GLU A 68 4.12 6.97 -3.65
C GLU A 68 5.44 6.54 -3.02
N ASP A 69 5.73 6.94 -1.77
CA ASP A 69 6.96 6.53 -1.08
C ASP A 69 7.03 5.00 -0.85
N VAL A 70 5.89 4.39 -0.52
CA VAL A 70 5.76 2.95 -0.27
C VAL A 70 5.86 2.17 -1.56
N CYS A 71 5.24 2.74 -2.59
CA CYS A 71 5.32 2.25 -3.94
C CYS A 71 6.76 2.29 -4.47
N ALA A 72 7.47 3.40 -4.30
CA ALA A 72 8.87 3.54 -4.70
C ALA A 72 9.77 2.50 -4.01
N GLU A 73 9.56 2.22 -2.73
CA GLU A 73 10.34 1.20 -2.02
C GLU A 73 9.94 -0.24 -2.43
N LEU A 74 8.65 -0.53 -2.64
CA LEU A 74 8.16 -1.86 -3.04
C LEU A 74 8.51 -2.22 -4.48
N PHE A 75 8.42 -1.25 -5.39
CA PHE A 75 8.69 -1.42 -6.81
C PHE A 75 10.12 -1.04 -7.19
N GLY A 76 10.92 -0.53 -6.24
CA GLY A 76 12.30 -0.11 -6.48
C GLY A 76 12.43 1.06 -7.45
N VAL A 77 11.40 1.93 -7.53
CA VAL A 77 11.44 3.13 -8.37
C VAL A 77 12.29 4.18 -7.65
N HIS A 78 13.60 3.96 -7.64
CA HIS A 78 14.57 5.02 -7.38
C HIS A 78 14.67 5.85 -8.67
N HIS A 79 13.96 6.97 -8.72
CA HIS A 79 14.19 7.98 -9.74
C HIS A 79 15.36 8.90 -9.33
#